data_AF-A0A2C6CG48-F1
#
_entry.id   AF-A0A2C6CG48-F1
#
_cell.length_a   1.000
_cell.length_b   1.000
_cell.length_c   1.000
_cell.angle_alpha   90.00
_cell.angle_beta   90.00
_cell.angle_gamma   90.00
#
_symmetry.space_group_name_H-M   'P 1'
#
loop_
_entity.id
_entity.type
_entity.pdbx_description
1 polymer ?
#
loop_
_entity_poly.entity_id
_entity_poly.type
_entity_poly.pdbx_seq_one_letter_code
_entity_poly.pdbx_strand_id
1 'polypeptide(L)'
;MSEDNKLKEEFCVFFDVLGTKSEFLTSNFEEEEKLVKKYENFIKDIKEILRDNGFEEDKIKLFSDNIFINFPNTTLKEIYNVFRCLAYIQIMAIEKYKFLLRGGVEYSTIYNEKDIVIGKGLVEAVKLEEEANYPIIILGEKAQKEFLRILKEEKEEVLKQYKNFIHTIIRIDDKMYINYLLLYYEENQEKSLNILLKHREFIKEKLIENSKKFYKNRNCIEKDILEIHFFYKIFEYKKYDILENMNQSNELSDIKNYQKLEEKKLKLEEGLKNMKEKFSKFESKFKDNEKGILKIREKYLYLFNYHNKIVDFLIKNNKDKKITYLIDFEEII
;
A
#
# COMPACT_ATOMS: atom_id res chain seq x y z
N MET A 1 12.78 43.93 -2.79
CA MET A 1 11.49 43.31 -2.40
C MET A 1 11.33 42.10 -3.29
N SER A 2 11.61 40.89 -2.79
CA SER A 2 11.31 39.68 -3.54
C SER A 2 9.79 39.51 -3.53
N GLU A 3 9.17 39.37 -4.69
CA GLU A 3 7.76 39.00 -4.79
C GLU A 3 7.57 37.65 -4.07
N ASP A 4 6.67 37.60 -3.09
CA ASP A 4 6.25 36.34 -2.49
C ASP A 4 5.56 35.49 -3.56
N ASN A 5 6.31 34.53 -4.10
CA ASN A 5 5.79 33.60 -5.09
C ASN A 5 4.60 32.84 -4.49
N LYS A 6 3.45 32.91 -5.15
CA LYS A 6 2.23 32.20 -4.72
C LYS A 6 2.39 30.67 -4.81
N LEU A 7 3.16 30.18 -5.78
CA LEU A 7 3.47 28.76 -5.92
C LEU A 7 4.68 28.40 -5.06
N LYS A 8 4.58 27.31 -4.30
CA LYS A 8 5.65 26.75 -3.46
C LYS A 8 5.95 25.33 -3.88
N GLU A 9 7.21 24.91 -3.83
CA GLU A 9 7.57 23.50 -4.00
C GLU A 9 7.38 22.77 -2.69
N GLU A 10 6.44 21.83 -2.69
CA GLU A 10 6.03 21.11 -1.50
C GLU A 10 5.74 19.66 -1.88
N PHE A 11 5.77 18.81 -0.88
CA PHE A 11 5.28 17.45 -1.06
C PHE A 11 3.76 17.48 -1.03
N CYS A 12 3.17 16.81 -2.01
CA CYS A 12 1.76 16.73 -2.28
C CYS A 12 1.37 15.26 -2.18
N VAL A 13 0.47 14.96 -1.26
CA VAL A 13 -0.07 13.62 -1.05
C VAL A 13 -1.50 13.61 -1.50
N PHE A 14 -1.84 12.60 -2.31
CA PHE A 14 -3.20 12.30 -2.72
C PHE A 14 -3.46 10.83 -2.50
N PHE A 15 -4.54 10.48 -1.81
CA PHE A 15 -4.98 9.08 -1.70
C PHE A 15 -6.49 8.94 -1.71
N ASP A 16 -6.94 7.81 -2.24
CA ASP A 16 -8.33 7.41 -2.47
C ASP A 16 -8.69 6.18 -1.64
N VAL A 17 -9.98 6.06 -1.30
CA VAL A 17 -10.55 4.86 -0.68
C VAL A 17 -11.07 3.91 -1.75
N LEU A 18 -10.40 2.76 -1.89
CA LEU A 18 -10.71 1.75 -2.89
C LEU A 18 -12.06 1.05 -2.67
N GLY A 19 -12.84 0.97 -3.74
CA GLY A 19 -14.02 0.07 -3.86
C GLY A 19 -15.35 0.71 -3.47
N THR A 20 -15.34 1.98 -3.11
CA THR A 20 -16.48 2.67 -2.50
C THR A 20 -17.55 3.02 -3.52
N LYS A 21 -17.15 3.41 -4.72
CA LYS A 21 -18.05 3.54 -5.86
C LYS A 21 -18.88 2.27 -6.10
N SER A 22 -18.27 1.08 -6.03
CA SER A 22 -19.01 -0.16 -6.19
C SER A 22 -19.91 -0.50 -5.00
N GLU A 23 -19.51 -0.13 -3.78
CA GLU A 23 -20.36 -0.29 -2.59
C GLU A 23 -21.60 0.59 -2.72
N PHE A 24 -21.46 1.89 -2.98
CA PHE A 24 -22.59 2.80 -3.17
C PHE A 24 -23.53 2.35 -4.29
N LEU A 25 -23.02 1.93 -5.45
CA LEU A 25 -23.86 1.50 -6.57
C LEU A 25 -24.66 0.21 -6.30
N THR A 26 -24.30 -0.56 -5.27
CA THR A 26 -24.95 -1.85 -4.95
C THR A 26 -25.71 -1.85 -3.63
N SER A 27 -25.57 -0.77 -2.86
CA SER A 27 -26.21 -0.62 -1.56
C SER A 27 -27.68 -0.18 -1.67
N ASN A 28 -28.48 -0.55 -0.67
CA ASN A 28 -29.77 0.10 -0.44
C ASN A 28 -29.60 1.37 0.41
N PHE A 29 -30.66 2.18 0.54
CA PHE A 29 -30.62 3.45 1.27
C PHE A 29 -30.07 3.33 2.71
N GLU A 30 -30.43 2.30 3.46
CA GLU A 30 -29.95 2.12 4.84
C GLU A 30 -28.46 1.77 4.88
N GLU A 31 -27.99 0.97 3.92
CA GLU A 31 -26.58 0.64 3.75
C GLU A 31 -25.76 1.86 3.31
N GLU A 32 -26.30 2.68 2.40
CA GLU A 32 -25.69 3.94 1.99
C GLU A 32 -25.55 4.91 3.18
N GLU A 33 -26.58 5.08 4.02
CA GLU A 33 -26.46 5.93 5.21
C GLU A 33 -25.38 5.43 6.18
N LYS A 34 -25.24 4.11 6.34
CA LYS A 34 -24.17 3.51 7.16
C LYS A 34 -22.80 3.79 6.56
N LEU A 35 -22.65 3.70 5.24
CA LEU A 35 -21.42 4.04 4.53
C LEU A 35 -21.07 5.52 4.68
N VAL A 36 -22.04 6.43 4.54
CA VAL A 36 -21.83 7.87 4.76
C VAL A 36 -21.32 8.15 6.17
N LYS A 37 -22.00 7.64 7.21
CA LYS A 37 -21.56 7.81 8.61
C LYS A 37 -20.17 7.26 8.86
N LYS A 38 -19.84 6.12 8.24
CA LYS A 38 -18.52 5.51 8.34
C LYS A 38 -17.44 6.39 7.72
N TYR A 39 -17.72 6.99 6.58
CA TYR A 39 -16.85 7.96 5.91
C TYR A 39 -16.66 9.25 6.71
N GLU A 40 -17.73 9.83 7.23
CA GLU A 40 -17.66 11.04 8.08
C GLU A 40 -16.74 10.81 9.28
N ASN A 41 -16.85 9.65 9.92
CA ASN A 41 -15.97 9.28 11.04
C ASN A 41 -14.53 9.06 10.59
N PHE A 42 -14.30 8.39 9.46
CA PHE A 42 -12.97 8.19 8.90
C PHE A 42 -12.26 9.52 8.63
N ILE A 43 -12.96 10.45 8.00
CA ILE A 43 -12.48 11.81 7.74
C ILE A 43 -12.17 12.56 9.03
N LYS A 44 -13.06 12.46 10.03
CA LYS A 44 -12.85 13.10 11.33
C LYS A 44 -11.58 12.60 12.00
N ASP A 45 -11.36 11.29 12.04
CA ASP A 45 -10.14 10.72 12.63
C ASP A 45 -8.88 11.16 11.88
N ILE A 46 -8.92 11.26 10.54
CA ILE A 46 -7.78 11.75 9.77
C ILE A 46 -7.42 13.18 10.16
N LYS A 47 -8.42 14.06 10.30
CA LYS A 47 -8.18 15.44 10.75
C LYS A 47 -7.57 15.48 12.15
N GLU A 48 -8.04 14.63 13.06
CA GLU A 48 -7.49 14.52 14.40
C GLU A 48 -6.03 14.04 14.39
N ILE A 49 -5.72 12.98 13.64
CA ILE A 49 -4.35 12.46 13.46
C ILE A 49 -3.41 13.55 12.95
N LEU A 50 -3.84 14.28 11.92
CA LEU A 50 -3.01 15.31 11.30
C LEU A 50 -2.81 16.49 12.27
N ARG A 51 -3.86 16.95 12.94
CA ARG A 51 -3.76 18.02 13.95
C ARG A 51 -2.83 17.62 15.10
N ASP A 52 -2.95 16.40 15.60
CA ASP A 52 -2.12 15.88 16.72
C ASP A 52 -0.64 15.76 16.34
N ASN A 53 -0.32 15.67 15.04
CA ASN A 53 1.04 15.67 14.52
C ASN A 53 1.51 17.06 14.03
N GLY A 54 0.76 18.12 14.35
CA GLY A 54 1.15 19.51 14.09
C GLY A 54 0.84 20.00 12.68
N PHE A 55 0.00 19.30 11.92
CA PHE A 55 -0.44 19.76 10.61
C PHE A 55 -1.58 20.78 10.74
N GLU A 56 -1.52 21.84 9.94
CA GLU A 56 -2.56 22.87 9.90
C GLU A 56 -3.79 22.36 9.13
N GLU A 57 -4.99 22.59 9.67
CA GLU A 57 -6.23 22.03 9.11
C GLU A 57 -6.56 22.54 7.70
N ASP A 58 -6.11 23.75 7.33
CA ASP A 58 -6.33 24.38 6.03
C ASP A 58 -5.50 23.75 4.90
N LYS A 59 -4.40 23.06 5.23
CA LYS A 59 -3.58 22.28 4.29
C LYS A 59 -4.19 20.95 3.90
N ILE A 60 -5.27 20.53 4.57
CA ILE A 60 -5.97 19.28 4.30
C ILE A 60 -7.20 19.60 3.44
N LYS A 61 -7.24 19.07 2.22
CA LYS A 61 -8.44 19.12 1.39
C LYS A 61 -9.06 17.74 1.23
N LEU A 62 -10.38 17.73 1.28
CA LEU A 62 -11.18 16.53 1.18
C LEU A 62 -12.13 16.72 0.01
N PHE A 63 -12.04 15.83 -0.96
CA PHE A 63 -12.87 15.85 -2.15
C PHE A 63 -13.45 14.44 -2.35
N SER A 64 -14.71 14.23 -1.96
CA SER A 64 -15.35 12.90 -2.03
C SER A 64 -14.59 11.87 -1.18
N ASP A 65 -14.11 10.80 -1.81
CA ASP A 65 -13.31 9.69 -1.34
C ASP A 65 -11.80 9.99 -1.33
N ASN A 66 -11.40 11.15 -1.86
CA ASN A 66 -10.01 11.56 -2.01
C ASN A 66 -9.57 12.55 -0.94
N ILE A 67 -8.34 12.37 -0.47
CA ILE A 67 -7.71 13.22 0.53
C ILE A 67 -6.43 13.79 -0.06
N PHE A 68 -6.35 15.12 -0.07
CA PHE A 68 -5.17 15.86 -0.47
C PHE A 68 -4.53 16.53 0.73
N ILE A 69 -3.21 16.40 0.86
CA ILE A 69 -2.42 17.01 1.92
C ILE A 69 -1.14 17.56 1.29
N ASN A 70 -0.85 18.85 1.47
CA ASN A 70 0.45 19.41 1.14
C ASN A 70 1.23 19.77 2.42
N PHE A 71 2.55 19.64 2.35
CA PHE A 71 3.41 20.05 3.46
C PHE A 71 4.72 20.68 2.97
N PRO A 72 5.15 21.80 3.60
CA PRO A 72 6.38 22.50 3.28
C PRO A 72 7.56 21.76 3.92
N ASN A 73 7.87 20.54 3.46
CA ASN A 73 8.91 19.75 4.11
C ASN A 73 10.31 20.20 3.68
N THR A 74 10.99 20.89 4.59
CA THR A 74 12.38 21.34 4.42
C THR A 74 13.35 20.49 5.25
N THR A 75 12.87 19.60 6.11
CA THR A 75 13.70 18.79 7.02
C THR A 75 13.33 17.30 7.04
N LEU A 76 14.28 16.45 7.43
CA LEU A 76 14.08 15.01 7.60
C LEU A 76 12.96 14.68 8.61
N LYS A 77 12.88 15.44 9.71
CA LYS A 77 11.89 15.27 10.77
C LYS A 77 10.46 15.45 10.24
N GLU A 78 10.25 16.44 9.39
CA GLU A 78 8.92 16.70 8.84
C GLU A 78 8.50 15.58 7.89
N ILE A 79 9.41 15.08 7.04
CA ILE A 79 9.13 13.91 6.19
C ILE A 79 8.85 12.67 7.04
N TYR A 80 9.62 12.47 8.12
CA TYR A 80 9.36 11.40 9.10
C TYR A 80 7.94 11.45 9.63
N ASN A 81 7.52 12.61 10.13
CA ASN A 81 6.19 12.77 10.70
C ASN A 81 5.08 12.52 9.67
N VAL A 82 5.26 13.01 8.44
CA VAL A 82 4.32 12.76 7.35
C VAL A 82 4.22 11.27 7.06
N PHE A 83 5.32 10.59 6.75
CA PHE A 83 5.27 9.18 6.36
C PHE A 83 4.70 8.33 7.48
N ARG A 84 5.01 8.68 8.74
CA ARG A 84 4.42 8.06 9.92
C ARG A 84 2.90 8.27 9.99
N CYS A 85 2.43 9.48 9.70
CA CYS A 85 0.99 9.78 9.63
C CYS A 85 0.31 8.99 8.51
N LEU A 86 0.88 8.94 7.31
CA LEU A 86 0.33 8.19 6.18
C LEU A 86 0.24 6.69 6.50
N ALA A 87 1.31 6.13 7.07
CA ALA A 87 1.33 4.75 7.54
C ALA A 87 0.23 4.50 8.59
N TYR A 88 0.08 5.39 9.56
CA TYR A 88 -0.95 5.26 10.59
C TYR A 88 -2.37 5.35 10.02
N ILE A 89 -2.60 6.29 9.09
CA ILE A 89 -3.87 6.45 8.39
C ILE A 89 -4.23 5.16 7.63
N GLN A 90 -3.25 4.53 6.94
CA GLN A 90 -3.46 3.24 6.26
C GLN A 90 -3.82 2.10 7.24
N ILE A 91 -3.14 1.99 8.38
CA ILE A 91 -3.48 1.00 9.42
C ILE A 91 -4.90 1.24 9.94
N MET A 92 -5.22 2.47 10.31
CA MET A 92 -6.52 2.85 10.87
C MET A 92 -7.65 2.58 9.87
N ALA A 93 -7.45 2.92 8.58
CA ALA A 93 -8.41 2.65 7.52
C ALA A 93 -8.79 1.16 7.48
N ILE A 94 -7.81 0.26 7.58
CA ILE A 94 -8.06 -1.18 7.57
C ILE A 94 -8.70 -1.65 8.89
N GLU A 95 -8.13 -1.28 10.04
CA GLU A 95 -8.55 -1.81 11.33
C GLU A 95 -9.94 -1.35 11.76
N LYS A 96 -10.17 -0.04 11.70
CA LYS A 96 -11.38 0.60 12.22
C LYS A 96 -12.46 0.67 11.14
N TYR A 97 -12.06 0.86 9.88
CA TYR A 97 -12.97 1.13 8.78
C TYR A 97 -13.00 0.05 7.70
N LYS A 98 -12.16 -0.98 7.73
CA LYS A 98 -12.13 -2.01 6.67
C LYS A 98 -11.96 -1.41 5.26
N PHE A 99 -11.37 -0.21 5.19
CA PHE A 99 -11.08 0.53 3.98
C PHE A 99 -9.69 0.22 3.49
N LEU A 100 -9.54 0.22 2.18
CA LEU A 100 -8.25 0.08 1.50
C LEU A 100 -7.89 1.42 0.88
N LEU A 101 -6.69 1.91 1.16
CA LEU A 101 -6.22 3.18 0.61
C LEU A 101 -5.18 2.94 -0.47
N ARG A 102 -5.24 3.72 -1.54
CA ARG A 102 -4.16 3.83 -2.54
C ARG A 102 -3.86 5.29 -2.82
N GLY A 103 -2.64 5.61 -3.21
CA GLY A 103 -2.30 7.01 -3.45
C GLY A 103 -0.90 7.26 -3.98
N GLY A 104 -0.59 8.53 -4.10
CA GLY A 104 0.68 9.06 -4.56
C GLY A 104 1.20 10.19 -3.68
N VAL A 105 2.51 10.26 -3.54
CA VAL A 105 3.26 11.36 -2.92
C VAL A 105 4.20 11.93 -3.97
N GLU A 106 4.09 13.22 -4.29
CA GLU A 106 4.99 13.88 -5.24
C GLU A 106 5.56 15.19 -4.68
N TYR A 107 6.80 15.53 -5.01
CA TYR A 107 7.41 16.81 -4.66
C TYR A 107 7.39 17.75 -5.85
N SER A 108 6.60 18.83 -5.77
CA SER A 108 6.40 19.74 -6.90
C SER A 108 5.71 21.04 -6.49
N THR A 109 5.61 21.97 -7.43
CA THR A 109 4.91 23.24 -7.24
C THR A 109 3.42 23.04 -6.95
N ILE A 110 2.93 23.69 -5.90
CA ILE A 110 1.53 23.73 -5.49
C ILE A 110 1.14 25.14 -5.01
N TYR A 111 -0.11 25.50 -5.26
CA TYR A 111 -0.82 26.59 -4.63
C TYR A 111 -1.98 25.96 -3.85
N ASN A 112 -1.93 26.03 -2.52
CA ASN A 112 -3.03 25.62 -1.66
C ASN A 112 -3.40 26.78 -0.73
N GLU A 113 -4.48 27.47 -1.05
CA GLU A 113 -5.01 28.58 -0.27
C GLU A 113 -6.53 28.47 -0.17
N LYS A 114 -7.06 28.48 1.06
CA LYS A 114 -8.50 28.44 1.40
C LYS A 114 -9.32 27.39 0.65
N ASP A 115 -9.83 27.72 -0.53
CA ASP A 115 -10.75 26.90 -1.32
C ASP A 115 -10.11 26.33 -2.58
N ILE A 116 -8.87 26.74 -2.89
CA ILE A 116 -8.21 26.42 -4.17
C ILE A 116 -6.96 25.60 -3.90
N VAL A 117 -6.90 24.44 -4.56
CA VAL A 117 -5.68 23.64 -4.72
C VAL A 117 -5.41 23.47 -6.20
N ILE A 118 -4.33 24.07 -6.68
CA ILE A 118 -3.89 23.94 -8.07
C ILE A 118 -2.37 23.87 -8.13
N GLY A 119 -1.85 23.07 -9.05
CA GLY A 119 -0.42 22.97 -9.26
C GLY A 119 -0.01 21.62 -9.80
N LYS A 120 1.25 21.53 -10.23
CA LYS A 120 1.82 20.28 -10.76
C LYS A 120 1.83 19.18 -9.70
N GLY A 121 2.01 19.53 -8.42
CA GLY A 121 2.02 18.55 -7.33
C GLY A 121 0.71 17.76 -7.22
N LEU A 122 -0.45 18.44 -7.31
CA LEU A 122 -1.75 17.76 -7.32
C LEU A 122 -1.90 16.86 -8.55
N VAL A 123 -1.56 17.37 -9.74
CA VAL A 123 -1.72 16.61 -11.00
C VAL A 123 -0.90 15.32 -10.99
N GLU A 124 0.37 15.40 -10.57
CA GLU A 124 1.24 14.22 -10.53
C GLU A 124 0.85 13.26 -9.39
N ALA A 125 0.42 13.77 -8.22
CA ALA A 125 -0.05 12.91 -7.13
C ALA A 125 -1.32 12.11 -7.52
N VAL A 126 -2.24 12.71 -8.29
CA VAL A 126 -3.40 12.01 -8.84
C VAL A 126 -2.98 10.94 -9.86
N LYS A 127 -2.05 11.24 -10.78
CA LYS A 127 -1.54 10.22 -11.72
C LYS A 127 -0.91 9.03 -11.00
N LEU A 128 -0.14 9.27 -9.95
CA LEU A 128 0.46 8.20 -9.14
C LEU A 128 -0.60 7.33 -8.45
N GLU A 129 -1.71 7.92 -8.00
CA GLU A 129 -2.86 7.17 -7.48
C GLU A 129 -3.51 6.30 -8.57
N GLU A 130 -3.67 6.82 -9.79
CA GLU A 130 -4.22 6.08 -10.92
C GLU A 130 -3.32 4.90 -11.32
N GLU A 131 -2.00 5.08 -11.24
CA GLU A 131 -1.00 4.02 -11.46
C GLU A 131 -0.98 2.98 -10.32
N ALA A 132 -1.43 3.34 -9.12
CA ALA A 132 -1.49 2.44 -7.97
C ALA A 132 -2.63 1.42 -8.13
N ASN A 133 -2.28 0.23 -8.65
CA ASN A 133 -3.23 -0.88 -8.82
C ASN A 133 -3.62 -1.58 -7.50
N TYR A 134 -2.86 -1.33 -6.43
CA TYR A 134 -2.95 -2.02 -5.14
C TYR A 134 -3.12 -1.00 -4.00
N PRO A 135 -3.51 -1.44 -2.79
CA PRO A 135 -3.70 -0.54 -1.64
C PRO A 135 -2.35 -0.07 -1.06
N ILE A 136 -1.66 0.78 -1.83
CA ILE A 136 -0.32 1.30 -1.54
C ILE A 136 -0.27 2.80 -1.82
N ILE A 137 0.59 3.50 -1.09
CA ILE A 137 0.91 4.90 -1.34
C ILE A 137 2.32 4.95 -1.94
N ILE A 138 2.42 5.39 -3.20
CA ILE A 138 3.66 5.41 -4.00
C ILE A 138 4.34 6.76 -3.89
N LEU A 139 5.66 6.80 -3.78
CA LEU A 139 6.45 8.02 -3.91
C LEU A 139 6.83 8.21 -5.39
N GLY A 140 6.47 9.35 -5.95
CA GLY A 140 6.85 9.80 -7.28
C GLY A 140 8.35 10.08 -7.41
N GLU A 141 8.83 10.19 -8.63
CA GLU A 141 10.27 10.28 -8.91
C GLU A 141 10.93 11.48 -8.22
N LYS A 142 10.27 12.66 -8.20
CA LYS A 142 10.85 13.84 -7.55
C LYS A 142 10.76 13.73 -6.04
N ALA A 143 9.66 13.22 -5.49
CA ALA A 143 9.55 12.92 -4.06
C ALA A 143 10.66 11.96 -3.61
N GLN A 144 10.94 10.91 -4.38
CA GLN A 144 12.05 9.98 -4.10
C GLN A 144 13.41 10.68 -4.15
N LYS A 145 13.69 11.46 -5.20
CA LYS A 145 14.95 12.19 -5.32
C LYS A 145 15.16 13.16 -4.17
N GLU A 146 14.11 13.91 -3.81
CA GLU A 146 14.14 14.89 -2.74
C GLU A 146 14.31 14.21 -1.37
N PHE A 147 13.60 13.13 -1.14
CA PHE A 147 13.77 12.28 0.04
C PHE A 147 15.22 11.78 0.18
N LEU A 148 15.79 11.22 -0.89
CA LEU A 148 17.16 10.72 -0.90
C LEU A 148 18.18 11.85 -0.76
N ARG A 149 17.90 13.04 -1.30
CA ARG A 149 18.73 14.24 -1.12
C ARG A 149 18.78 14.63 0.35
N ILE A 150 17.63 14.74 1.01
CA ILE A 150 17.53 15.07 2.43
C ILE A 150 18.28 14.02 3.26
N LEU A 151 18.08 12.72 3.01
CA LEU A 151 18.81 11.67 3.72
C LEU A 151 20.34 11.77 3.58
N LYS A 152 20.85 12.20 2.42
CA LYS A 152 22.30 12.33 2.17
C LYS A 152 22.91 13.56 2.84
N GLU A 153 22.14 14.64 2.94
CA GLU A 153 22.60 15.90 3.53
C GLU A 153 22.53 15.88 5.07
N GLU A 154 21.77 14.95 5.64
CA GLU A 154 21.59 14.81 7.08
C GLU A 154 22.79 14.20 7.80
N LYS A 155 23.01 14.65 9.02
CA LYS A 155 24.13 14.17 9.85
C LYS A 155 23.86 12.74 10.32
N GLU A 156 24.92 11.93 10.42
CA GLU A 156 24.82 10.52 10.85
C GLU A 156 24.14 10.37 12.23
N GLU A 157 24.36 11.31 13.14
CA GLU A 157 23.72 11.35 14.46
C GLU A 157 22.20 11.51 14.38
N VAL A 158 21.72 12.33 13.44
CA VAL A 158 20.29 12.55 13.18
C VAL A 158 19.70 11.29 12.53
N LEU A 159 20.39 10.71 11.56
CA LEU A 159 19.98 9.44 10.94
C LEU A 159 19.87 8.29 11.96
N LYS A 160 20.73 8.25 12.97
CA LYS A 160 20.63 7.27 14.08
C LYS A 160 19.36 7.45 14.90
N GLN A 161 18.90 8.69 15.12
CA GLN A 161 17.63 8.97 15.81
C GLN A 161 16.42 8.53 14.99
N TYR A 162 16.52 8.61 13.66
CA TYR A 162 15.47 8.21 12.73
C TYR A 162 15.73 6.83 12.09
N LYS A 163 16.43 5.90 12.77
CA LYS A 163 16.63 4.53 12.25
C LYS A 163 15.31 3.85 11.87
N ASN A 164 14.26 4.11 12.65
CA ASN A 164 12.89 3.62 12.41
C ASN A 164 12.28 4.14 11.11
N PHE A 165 12.79 5.26 10.57
CA PHE A 165 12.29 5.87 9.35
C PHE A 165 12.50 5.02 8.13
N ILE A 166 13.61 4.27 8.08
CA ILE A 166 13.87 3.32 6.99
C ILE A 166 12.76 2.27 6.94
N HIS A 167 12.15 1.93 8.09
CA HIS A 167 11.03 1.00 8.14
C HIS A 167 9.69 1.60 7.70
N THR A 168 9.59 2.92 7.49
CA THR A 168 8.37 3.57 6.96
C THR A 168 8.32 3.62 5.44
N ILE A 169 9.39 3.18 4.75
CA ILE A 169 9.45 3.08 3.30
C ILE A 169 9.89 1.67 2.89
N ILE A 170 9.24 1.12 1.86
CA ILE A 170 9.71 -0.07 1.14
C ILE A 170 10.09 0.35 -0.27
N ARG A 171 11.18 -0.22 -0.79
CA ARG A 171 11.59 -0.06 -2.18
C ARG A 171 11.26 -1.33 -2.94
N ILE A 172 10.56 -1.22 -4.07
CA ILE A 172 10.35 -2.32 -5.00
C ILE A 172 10.80 -1.80 -6.37
N ASP A 173 11.85 -2.42 -6.91
CA ASP A 173 12.57 -1.94 -8.10
C ASP A 173 13.08 -0.49 -7.94
N ASP A 174 12.65 0.40 -8.84
CA ASP A 174 12.94 1.84 -8.86
C ASP A 174 11.84 2.67 -8.17
N LYS A 175 10.85 2.03 -7.55
CA LYS A 175 9.74 2.69 -6.86
C LYS A 175 9.85 2.57 -5.34
N MET A 176 9.45 3.61 -4.63
CA MET A 176 9.36 3.63 -3.16
C MET A 176 7.89 3.74 -2.73
N TYR A 177 7.54 3.09 -1.62
CA TYR A 177 6.17 2.98 -1.11
C TYR A 177 6.15 3.20 0.40
N ILE A 178 5.06 3.77 0.92
CA ILE A 178 4.83 3.84 2.37
C ILE A 178 4.66 2.44 2.94
N ASN A 179 5.48 2.10 3.93
CA ASN A 179 5.40 0.86 4.70
C ASN A 179 4.61 1.08 5.98
N TYR A 180 3.36 0.63 5.99
CA TYR A 180 2.48 0.85 7.13
C TYR A 180 2.56 -0.25 8.20
N LEU A 181 2.99 -1.47 7.87
CA LEU A 181 2.96 -2.59 8.83
C LEU A 181 4.13 -2.63 9.82
N LEU A 182 5.26 -1.96 9.52
CA LEU A 182 6.42 -1.91 10.42
C LEU A 182 6.45 -0.65 11.29
N LEU A 183 5.44 0.22 11.19
CA LEU A 183 5.43 1.54 11.82
C LEU A 183 5.77 1.54 13.32
N TYR A 184 5.19 0.61 14.08
CA TYR A 184 5.33 0.55 15.54
C TYR A 184 6.27 -0.56 16.01
N TYR A 185 6.94 -1.26 15.10
CA TYR A 185 7.64 -2.49 15.47
C TYR A 185 8.73 -2.24 16.52
N GLU A 186 9.51 -1.18 16.36
CA GLU A 186 10.59 -0.83 17.30
C GLU A 186 10.10 -0.09 18.55
N GLU A 187 9.03 0.70 18.43
CA GLU A 187 8.51 1.54 19.53
C GLU A 187 7.59 0.76 20.47
N ASN A 188 6.77 -0.14 19.93
CA ASN A 188 5.78 -0.92 20.67
C ASN A 188 5.46 -2.23 19.93
N GLN A 189 6.25 -3.27 20.21
CA GLN A 189 6.11 -4.59 19.60
C GLN A 189 4.70 -5.17 19.79
N GLU A 190 4.11 -5.06 20.99
CA GLU A 190 2.77 -5.58 21.26
C GLU A 190 1.71 -4.94 20.36
N LYS A 191 1.74 -3.60 20.25
CA LYS A 191 0.86 -2.86 19.34
C LYS A 191 1.09 -3.30 17.89
N SER A 192 2.34 -3.44 17.48
CA SER A 192 2.69 -3.91 16.12
C SER A 192 2.16 -5.31 15.83
N LEU A 193 2.28 -6.24 16.78
CA LEU A 193 1.76 -7.61 16.64
C LEU A 193 0.23 -7.63 16.57
N ASN A 194 -0.45 -6.79 17.35
CA ASN A 194 -1.90 -6.65 17.28
C ASN A 194 -2.35 -6.11 15.91
N ILE A 195 -1.62 -5.15 15.35
CA ILE A 195 -1.87 -4.63 14.00
C ILE A 195 -1.75 -5.75 12.95
N LEU A 196 -0.70 -6.57 13.06
CA LEU A 196 -0.51 -7.72 12.18
C LEU A 196 -1.67 -8.72 12.30
N LEU A 197 -2.14 -9.03 13.51
CA LEU A 197 -3.30 -9.93 13.69
C LEU A 197 -4.57 -9.38 13.04
N LYS A 198 -4.89 -8.10 13.27
CA LYS A 198 -6.08 -7.49 12.67
C LYS A 198 -5.98 -7.43 11.15
N HIS A 199 -4.81 -7.13 10.62
CA HIS A 199 -4.54 -7.13 9.18
C HIS A 199 -4.71 -8.54 8.58
N ARG A 200 -4.17 -9.56 9.27
CA ARG A 200 -4.31 -10.98 8.93
C ARG A 200 -5.77 -11.40 8.82
N GLU A 201 -6.56 -11.14 9.87
CA GLU A 201 -7.97 -11.52 9.91
C GLU A 201 -8.79 -10.78 8.85
N PHE A 202 -8.51 -9.49 8.62
CA PHE A 202 -9.14 -8.73 7.56
C PHE A 202 -8.90 -9.33 6.16
N ILE A 203 -7.65 -9.70 5.84
CA ILE A 203 -7.32 -10.33 4.55
C ILE A 203 -8.06 -11.65 4.39
N LYS A 204 -8.04 -12.51 5.43
CA LYS A 204 -8.71 -13.80 5.42
C LYS A 204 -10.20 -13.65 5.19
N GLU A 205 -10.86 -12.80 5.97
CA GLU A 205 -12.29 -12.52 5.86
C GLU A 205 -12.65 -12.10 4.43
N LYS A 206 -11.89 -11.16 3.85
CA LYS A 206 -12.17 -10.64 2.51
C LYS A 206 -11.88 -11.62 1.39
N LEU A 207 -10.84 -12.45 1.49
CA LEU A 207 -10.58 -13.51 0.53
C LEU A 207 -11.67 -14.60 0.57
N ILE A 208 -12.13 -15.00 1.76
CA ILE A 208 -13.23 -15.96 1.92
C ILE A 208 -14.55 -15.38 1.38
N GLU A 209 -14.88 -14.12 1.71
CA GLU A 209 -16.06 -13.43 1.20
C GLU A 209 -16.05 -13.38 -0.34
N ASN A 210 -14.89 -13.04 -0.91
CA ASN A 210 -14.69 -13.02 -2.35
C ASN A 210 -14.83 -14.41 -2.98
N SER A 211 -14.25 -15.47 -2.37
CA SER A 211 -14.42 -16.86 -2.82
C SER A 211 -15.90 -17.26 -2.88
N LYS A 212 -16.66 -16.96 -1.83
CA LYS A 212 -18.11 -17.22 -1.77
C LYS A 212 -18.86 -16.49 -2.88
N LYS A 213 -18.56 -15.21 -3.12
CA LYS A 213 -19.18 -14.42 -4.21
C LYS A 213 -18.85 -14.98 -5.59
N PHE A 214 -17.61 -15.42 -5.81
CA PHE A 214 -17.18 -16.02 -7.08
C PHE A 214 -17.96 -17.29 -7.39
N TYR A 215 -18.00 -18.25 -6.44
CA TYR A 215 -18.66 -19.53 -6.66
C TYR A 215 -20.18 -19.46 -6.65
N LYS A 216 -20.81 -18.49 -5.96
CA LYS A 216 -22.28 -18.28 -6.02
C LYS A 216 -22.77 -18.05 -7.46
N ASN A 217 -21.93 -17.48 -8.32
CA ASN A 217 -22.27 -17.17 -9.71
C ASN A 217 -21.99 -18.35 -10.68
N ARG A 218 -21.51 -19.50 -10.17
CA ARG A 218 -21.19 -20.69 -10.98
C ARG A 218 -22.06 -21.88 -10.63
N ASN A 219 -22.53 -22.57 -11.66
CA ASN A 219 -23.19 -23.88 -11.56
C ASN A 219 -22.20 -25.07 -11.57
N CYS A 220 -20.89 -24.81 -11.74
CA CYS A 220 -19.87 -25.87 -11.88
C CYS A 220 -18.78 -25.79 -10.80
N ILE A 221 -18.48 -26.96 -10.25
CA ILE A 221 -17.51 -27.29 -9.19
C ILE A 221 -16.11 -27.44 -9.82
N GLU A 222 -15.61 -26.42 -10.53
CA GLU A 222 -14.17 -26.38 -10.85
C GLU A 222 -13.45 -25.80 -9.61
N LYS A 223 -13.30 -26.62 -8.56
CA LYS A 223 -12.79 -26.24 -7.22
C LYS A 223 -11.42 -25.57 -7.27
N ASP A 224 -10.64 -25.83 -8.32
CA ASP A 224 -9.24 -25.43 -8.39
C ASP A 224 -9.04 -24.06 -9.06
N ILE A 225 -10.10 -23.38 -9.53
CA ILE A 225 -9.92 -22.08 -10.25
C ILE A 225 -9.28 -21.03 -9.35
N LEU A 226 -9.81 -20.85 -8.14
CA LEU A 226 -9.28 -19.84 -7.22
C LEU A 226 -7.89 -20.22 -6.70
N GLU A 227 -7.59 -21.51 -6.62
CA GLU A 227 -6.26 -22.03 -6.33
C GLU A 227 -5.26 -21.67 -7.45
N ILE A 228 -5.61 -21.96 -8.70
CA ILE A 228 -4.79 -21.63 -9.86
C ILE A 228 -4.58 -20.11 -9.94
N HIS A 229 -5.64 -19.33 -9.72
CA HIS A 229 -5.56 -17.86 -9.68
C HIS A 229 -4.64 -17.38 -8.56
N PHE A 230 -4.76 -17.95 -7.35
CA PHE A 230 -3.90 -17.65 -6.21
C PHE A 230 -2.44 -17.89 -6.58
N PHE A 231 -2.09 -19.11 -7.03
CA PHE A 231 -0.70 -19.42 -7.36
C PHE A 231 -0.17 -18.56 -8.49
N TYR A 232 -0.96 -18.31 -9.54
CA TYR A 232 -0.58 -17.39 -10.61
C TYR A 232 -0.18 -16.01 -10.06
N LYS A 233 -1.00 -15.42 -9.19
CA LYS A 233 -0.74 -14.10 -8.60
C LYS A 233 0.41 -14.12 -7.61
N ILE A 234 0.56 -15.15 -6.79
CA ILE A 234 1.70 -15.28 -5.87
C ILE A 234 3.02 -15.44 -6.64
N PHE A 235 3.04 -16.18 -7.75
CA PHE A 235 4.22 -16.25 -8.61
C PHE A 235 4.54 -14.89 -9.25
N GLU A 236 3.52 -14.16 -9.69
CA GLU A 236 3.67 -12.80 -10.21
C GLU A 236 4.27 -11.87 -9.15
N TYR A 237 3.79 -11.90 -7.91
CA TYR A 237 4.32 -11.07 -6.82
C TYR A 237 5.73 -11.46 -6.39
N LYS A 238 6.01 -12.76 -6.23
CA LYS A 238 7.35 -13.26 -5.89
C LYS A 238 8.39 -12.92 -6.95
N LYS A 239 7.98 -12.72 -8.20
CA LYS A 239 8.88 -12.29 -9.26
C LYS A 239 9.46 -10.92 -8.91
N TYR A 240 8.62 -9.96 -8.53
CA TYR A 240 9.07 -8.63 -8.11
C TYR A 240 10.01 -8.69 -6.90
N ASP A 241 9.73 -9.56 -5.91
CA ASP A 241 10.63 -9.75 -4.76
C ASP A 241 12.02 -10.25 -5.17
N ILE A 242 12.11 -11.17 -6.15
CA ILE A 242 13.40 -11.66 -6.64
C ILE A 242 14.14 -10.54 -7.38
N LEU A 243 13.45 -9.77 -8.23
CA LEU A 243 14.06 -8.64 -8.93
C LEU A 243 14.58 -7.58 -7.94
N GLU A 244 13.83 -7.27 -6.89
CA GLU A 244 14.24 -6.35 -5.83
C GLU A 244 15.56 -6.81 -5.17
N ASN A 245 15.61 -8.07 -4.74
CA ASN A 245 16.82 -8.63 -4.11
C ASN A 245 18.02 -8.68 -5.07
N MET A 246 17.76 -8.85 -6.38
CA MET A 246 18.81 -8.80 -7.41
C MET A 246 19.36 -7.39 -7.56
N ASN A 247 18.49 -6.37 -7.61
CA ASN A 247 18.90 -4.97 -7.67
C ASN A 247 19.74 -4.56 -6.45
N GLN A 248 19.30 -4.94 -5.24
CA GLN A 248 20.07 -4.71 -4.01
C GLN A 248 21.43 -5.42 -4.04
N SER A 249 21.48 -6.67 -4.51
CA SER A 249 22.75 -7.41 -4.63
C SER A 249 23.69 -6.76 -5.63
N ASN A 250 23.17 -6.21 -6.73
CA ASN A 250 23.95 -5.44 -7.70
C ASN A 250 24.49 -4.14 -7.10
N GLU A 251 23.65 -3.37 -6.40
CA GLU A 251 24.07 -2.14 -5.71
C GLU A 251 25.18 -2.42 -4.66
N LEU A 252 25.09 -3.56 -3.96
CA LEU A 252 26.08 -4.00 -2.98
C LEU A 252 27.27 -4.78 -3.57
N SER A 253 27.31 -4.97 -4.90
CA SER A 253 28.32 -5.79 -5.58
C SER A 253 28.43 -7.24 -5.05
N ASP A 254 27.34 -7.81 -4.54
CA ASP A 254 27.25 -9.20 -4.06
C ASP A 254 26.94 -10.16 -5.23
N ILE A 255 27.97 -10.47 -6.00
CA ILE A 255 27.89 -11.34 -7.20
C ILE A 255 27.34 -12.73 -6.86
N LYS A 256 27.70 -13.28 -5.70
CA LYS A 256 27.31 -14.65 -5.30
C LYS A 256 25.82 -14.73 -5.01
N ASN A 257 25.26 -13.74 -4.30
CA ASN A 257 23.83 -13.69 -4.07
C ASN A 257 23.06 -13.40 -5.35
N TYR A 258 23.59 -12.54 -6.23
CA TYR A 258 22.98 -12.25 -7.53
C TYR A 258 22.82 -13.50 -8.39
N GLN A 259 23.88 -14.31 -8.57
CA GLN A 259 23.82 -15.56 -9.34
C GLN A 259 22.79 -16.54 -8.77
N LYS A 260 22.74 -16.67 -7.43
CA LYS A 260 21.74 -17.51 -6.75
C LYS A 260 20.30 -17.03 -6.99
N LEU A 261 20.09 -15.72 -7.06
CA LEU A 261 18.79 -15.13 -7.34
C LEU A 261 18.39 -15.28 -8.81
N GLU A 262 19.35 -15.23 -9.73
CA GLU A 262 19.15 -15.46 -11.16
C GLU A 262 18.64 -16.89 -11.45
N GLU A 263 19.24 -17.90 -10.82
CA GLU A 263 18.75 -19.29 -10.91
C GLU A 263 17.32 -19.45 -10.35
N LYS A 264 17.03 -18.78 -9.23
CA LYS A 264 15.68 -18.78 -8.64
C LYS A 264 14.66 -18.10 -9.55
N LYS A 265 15.04 -16.98 -10.18
CA LYS A 265 14.21 -16.23 -11.11
C LYS A 265 13.80 -17.12 -12.28
N LEU A 266 14.74 -17.85 -12.88
CA LEU A 266 14.45 -18.73 -14.03
C LEU A 266 13.41 -19.80 -13.68
N LYS A 267 13.56 -20.48 -12.54
CA LYS A 267 12.59 -21.47 -12.05
C LYS A 267 11.21 -20.85 -11.77
N LEU A 268 11.19 -19.63 -11.22
CA LEU A 268 9.97 -18.91 -10.95
C LEU A 268 9.24 -18.50 -12.24
N GLU A 269 9.98 -18.05 -13.25
CA GLU A 269 9.42 -17.64 -14.55
C GLU A 269 8.79 -18.81 -15.30
N GLU A 270 9.40 -20.00 -15.24
CA GLU A 270 8.81 -21.23 -15.78
C GLU A 270 7.50 -21.59 -15.05
N GLY A 271 7.50 -21.55 -13.71
CA GLY A 271 6.30 -21.77 -12.90
C GLY A 271 5.18 -20.76 -13.20
N LEU A 272 5.54 -19.47 -13.33
CA LEU A 272 4.62 -18.40 -13.68
C LEU A 272 4.00 -18.62 -15.07
N LYS A 273 4.81 -19.01 -16.06
CA LYS A 273 4.32 -19.32 -17.42
C LYS A 273 3.31 -20.46 -17.38
N ASN A 274 3.62 -21.56 -16.68
CA ASN A 274 2.74 -22.71 -16.54
C ASN A 274 1.41 -22.34 -15.86
N MET A 275 1.45 -21.55 -14.79
CA MET A 275 0.23 -21.10 -14.10
C MET A 275 -0.58 -20.12 -14.94
N LYS A 276 0.07 -19.20 -15.66
CA LYS A 276 -0.58 -18.27 -16.58
C LYS A 276 -1.32 -19.02 -17.69
N GLU A 277 -0.69 -20.03 -18.28
CA GLU A 277 -1.32 -20.87 -19.31
C GLU A 277 -2.52 -21.65 -18.76
N LYS A 278 -2.41 -22.22 -17.55
CA LYS A 278 -3.54 -22.88 -16.87
C LYS A 278 -4.68 -21.90 -16.61
N PHE A 279 -4.38 -20.72 -16.07
CA PHE A 279 -5.38 -19.71 -15.73
C PHE A 279 -6.09 -19.15 -16.99
N SER A 280 -5.34 -18.90 -18.07
CA SER A 280 -5.88 -18.36 -19.33
C SER A 280 -6.97 -19.27 -19.94
N LYS A 281 -6.85 -20.60 -19.76
CA LYS A 281 -7.87 -21.57 -20.19
C LYS A 281 -9.22 -21.37 -19.49
N PHE A 282 -9.20 -20.90 -18.25
CA PHE A 282 -10.42 -20.57 -17.50
C PHE A 282 -10.88 -19.14 -17.78
N GLU A 283 -9.95 -18.20 -17.88
CA GLU A 283 -10.25 -16.77 -18.05
C GLU A 283 -11.12 -16.48 -19.28
N SER A 284 -10.89 -17.19 -20.38
CA SER A 284 -11.71 -17.10 -21.60
C SER A 284 -13.19 -17.45 -21.39
N LYS A 285 -13.51 -18.22 -20.33
CA LYS A 285 -14.86 -18.66 -19.99
C LYS A 285 -15.54 -17.75 -18.96
N PHE A 286 -14.85 -16.73 -18.45
CA PHE A 286 -15.37 -15.87 -17.39
C PHE A 286 -16.31 -14.81 -17.93
N LYS A 287 -17.46 -14.66 -17.27
CA LYS A 287 -18.36 -13.52 -17.44
C LYS A 287 -17.73 -12.26 -16.84
N ASP A 288 -18.20 -11.09 -17.26
CA ASP A 288 -17.60 -9.81 -16.81
C ASP A 288 -17.73 -9.59 -15.31
N ASN A 289 -18.82 -10.05 -14.69
CA ASN A 289 -18.98 -10.01 -13.24
C ASN A 289 -17.95 -10.89 -12.51
N GLU A 290 -17.63 -12.08 -13.03
CA GLU A 290 -16.60 -12.97 -12.48
C GLU A 290 -15.21 -12.35 -12.59
N LYS A 291 -14.89 -11.75 -13.75
CA LYS A 291 -13.64 -10.99 -13.95
C LYS A 291 -13.54 -9.83 -12.96
N GLY A 292 -14.64 -9.12 -12.71
CA GLY A 292 -14.71 -8.07 -11.70
C GLY A 292 -14.40 -8.58 -10.28
N ILE A 293 -14.96 -9.73 -9.90
CA ILE A 293 -14.70 -10.36 -8.60
C ILE A 293 -13.22 -10.76 -8.46
N LEU A 294 -12.61 -11.31 -9.51
CA LEU A 294 -11.19 -11.67 -9.50
C LEU A 294 -10.29 -10.44 -9.41
N LYS A 295 -10.58 -9.36 -10.15
CA LYS A 295 -9.86 -8.09 -10.01
C LYS A 295 -9.90 -7.53 -8.59
N ILE A 296 -11.04 -7.64 -7.90
CA ILE A 296 -11.15 -7.29 -6.48
C ILE A 296 -10.30 -8.25 -5.62
N ARG A 297 -10.33 -9.55 -5.92
CA ARG A 297 -9.52 -10.58 -5.22
C ARG A 297 -8.04 -10.28 -5.29
N GLU A 298 -7.54 -9.84 -6.45
CA GLU A 298 -6.12 -9.51 -6.66
C GLU A 298 -5.59 -8.49 -5.65
N LYS A 299 -6.42 -7.52 -5.22
CA LYS A 299 -6.07 -6.53 -4.19
C LYS A 299 -5.79 -7.19 -2.83
N TYR A 300 -6.62 -8.16 -2.44
CA TYR A 300 -6.44 -8.90 -1.19
C TYR A 300 -5.31 -9.94 -1.29
N LEU A 301 -5.05 -10.51 -2.48
CA LEU A 301 -3.90 -11.36 -2.71
C LEU A 301 -2.58 -10.58 -2.65
N TYR A 302 -2.58 -9.33 -3.10
CA TYR A 302 -1.44 -8.43 -2.90
C TYR A 302 -1.18 -8.21 -1.41
N LEU A 303 -2.23 -7.88 -0.64
CA LEU A 303 -2.14 -7.70 0.81
C LEU A 303 -1.68 -8.97 1.53
N PHE A 304 -2.14 -10.14 1.09
CA PHE A 304 -1.66 -11.44 1.58
C PHE A 304 -0.15 -11.57 1.40
N ASN A 305 0.36 -11.29 0.20
CA ASN A 305 1.79 -11.40 -0.09
C ASN A 305 2.60 -10.38 0.72
N TYR A 306 2.13 -9.13 0.74
CA TYR A 306 2.74 -8.04 1.50
C TYR A 306 2.79 -8.37 3.01
N HIS A 307 1.67 -8.82 3.59
CA HIS A 307 1.59 -9.21 5.00
C HIS A 307 2.57 -10.32 5.34
N ASN A 308 2.55 -11.43 4.59
CA ASN A 308 3.42 -12.56 4.83
C ASN A 308 4.90 -12.20 4.65
N LYS A 309 5.25 -11.31 3.70
CA LYS A 309 6.62 -10.78 3.54
C LYS A 309 7.09 -10.03 4.79
N ILE A 310 6.23 -9.18 5.38
CA ILE A 310 6.55 -8.46 6.61
C ILE A 310 6.69 -9.42 7.80
N VAL A 311 5.77 -10.38 7.94
CA VAL A 311 5.85 -11.39 9.01
C VAL A 311 7.13 -12.23 8.88
N ASP A 312 7.49 -12.67 7.68
CA ASP A 312 8.73 -13.40 7.41
C ASP A 312 9.99 -12.58 7.73
N PHE A 313 9.98 -11.28 7.42
CA PHE A 313 11.07 -10.36 7.79
C PHE A 313 11.22 -10.30 9.31
N LEU A 314 10.12 -10.11 10.04
CA LEU A 314 10.14 -10.07 11.50
C LEU A 314 10.60 -11.41 12.10
N ILE A 315 10.15 -12.54 11.56
CA ILE A 315 10.57 -13.88 11.99
C ILE A 315 12.08 -14.11 11.79
N LYS A 316 12.66 -13.62 10.70
CA LYS A 316 14.11 -13.77 10.46
C LYS A 316 14.93 -12.95 11.47
N ASN A 317 14.40 -11.81 11.87
CA ASN A 317 15.07 -10.87 12.77
C ASN A 317 14.79 -11.14 14.26
N ASN A 318 13.71 -11.87 14.58
CA ASN A 318 13.32 -12.19 15.96
C ASN A 318 13.27 -13.70 16.14
N LYS A 319 13.95 -14.21 17.17
CA LYS A 319 14.08 -15.66 17.44
C LYS A 319 12.77 -16.36 17.89
N ASP A 320 11.63 -15.69 17.84
CA ASP A 320 10.37 -16.16 18.43
C ASP A 320 9.19 -16.33 17.44
N LYS A 321 8.55 -17.51 17.59
CA LYS A 321 7.29 -18.07 17.07
C LYS A 321 6.77 -17.65 15.67
N LYS A 322 6.84 -18.63 14.76
CA LYS A 322 6.63 -18.56 13.30
C LYS A 322 5.19 -18.67 12.75
N ILE A 323 4.19 -19.04 13.55
CA ILE A 323 2.97 -19.65 12.96
C ILE A 323 1.72 -18.78 13.11
N THR A 324 1.59 -17.97 14.17
CA THR A 324 0.29 -17.32 14.47
C THR A 324 -0.07 -16.15 13.56
N TYR A 325 0.92 -15.53 12.91
CA TYR A 325 0.71 -14.30 12.13
C TYR A 325 0.70 -14.56 10.62
N LEU A 326 1.29 -15.65 10.13
CA LEU A 326 1.22 -16.00 8.71
C LEU A 326 -0.22 -16.36 8.32
N ILE A 327 -0.59 -16.01 7.10
CA ILE A 327 -1.83 -16.49 6.48
C ILE A 327 -1.46 -17.72 5.64
N ASP A 328 -2.05 -18.87 5.95
CA ASP A 328 -1.95 -20.05 5.09
C ASP A 328 -2.95 -19.94 3.93
N PHE A 329 -2.58 -20.50 2.79
CA PHE A 329 -3.45 -20.69 1.64
C PHE A 329 -4.70 -21.50 2.00
N GLU A 330 -4.56 -22.55 2.82
CA GLU A 330 -5.69 -23.39 3.23
C GLU A 330 -6.77 -22.62 4.00
N GLU A 331 -6.42 -21.48 4.59
CA GLU A 331 -7.36 -20.65 5.35
C GLU A 331 -8.22 -19.71 4.48
N ILE A 332 -7.93 -19.58 3.17
CA ILE A 332 -8.48 -18.50 2.32
C ILE A 332 -9.10 -18.97 0.98
N ILE A 333 -9.15 -20.28 0.75
CA ILE A 333 -9.66 -20.88 -0.50
C ILE A 333 -11.15 -21.19 -0.39
#